data_AF-A0A2M7CNF5-F1
#
_entry.id   AF-A0A2M7CNF5-F1
#
_cell.length_a   1.000
_cell.length_b   1.000
_cell.length_c   1.000
_cell.angle_alpha   90.00
_cell.angle_beta   90.00
_cell.angle_gamma   90.00
#
_symmetry.space_group_name_H-M   'P 1'
#
loop_
_entity.id
_entity.type
_entity.pdbx_description
1 polymer ?
#
loop_
_entity_poly.entity_id
_entity_poly.type
_entity_poly.pdbx_seq_one_letter_code
_entity_poly.pdbx_strand_id
1 'polypeptide(L)'
;MRGITEEWVFKAEDDFRAVEALLYEIEIPVVDAACFHGQQCAEKYVKAYLEEYEIDFPRNHNLMQLLDLCIRLDAGFETIRRPLQSLEHYAVTIRYPGLQSAA
;
A
#
# COMPACT_ATOMS: atom_id res chain seq x y z
N MET A 1 16.95 10.64 -5.14
CA MET A 1 16.14 9.46 -5.51
C MET A 1 17.02 8.51 -6.28
N ARG A 2 17.20 7.30 -5.76
CA ARG A 2 17.88 6.21 -6.46
C ARG A 2 16.97 5.69 -7.58
N GLY A 3 17.56 5.12 -8.65
CA GLY A 3 16.76 4.58 -9.76
C GLY A 3 15.76 3.50 -9.31
N ILE A 4 16.15 2.63 -8.38
CA ILE A 4 15.23 1.60 -7.84
C ILE A 4 14.10 2.21 -7.01
N THR A 5 14.35 3.32 -6.30
CA THR A 5 13.32 4.08 -5.59
C THR A 5 12.29 4.64 -6.57
N GLU A 6 12.75 5.21 -7.69
CA GLU A 6 11.86 5.71 -8.75
C GLU A 6 11.01 4.61 -9.35
N GLU A 7 11.57 3.41 -9.58
CA GLU A 7 10.80 2.25 -10.06
C GLU A 7 9.71 1.81 -9.07
N TRP A 8 9.98 1.87 -7.76
CA TRP A 8 8.97 1.58 -6.75
C TRP A 8 7.87 2.63 -6.72
N VAL A 9 8.23 3.91 -6.76
CA VAL A 9 7.28 5.03 -6.83
C VAL A 9 6.40 4.89 -8.06
N PHE A 10 6.99 4.64 -9.24
CA PHE A 10 6.22 4.46 -10.47
C PHE A 10 5.18 3.34 -10.34
N LYS A 11 5.55 2.19 -9.77
CA LYS A 11 4.62 1.08 -9.52
C LYS A 11 3.54 1.42 -8.49
N ALA A 12 3.80 2.32 -7.54
CA ALA A 12 2.82 2.78 -6.55
C ALA A 12 1.80 3.71 -7.21
N GLU A 13 2.27 4.63 -8.06
CA GLU A 13 1.42 5.52 -8.86
C GLU A 13 0.49 4.74 -9.79
N ASP A 14 0.95 3.64 -10.38
CA ASP A 14 0.11 2.76 -11.21
C ASP A 14 -1.02 2.11 -10.41
N ASP A 15 -0.77 1.69 -9.16
CA ASP A 15 -1.85 1.22 -8.29
C ASP A 15 -2.81 2.35 -7.93
N PHE A 16 -2.31 3.55 -7.67
CA PHE A 16 -3.16 4.70 -7.37
C PHE A 16 -4.10 5.03 -8.53
N ARG A 17 -3.59 5.03 -9.77
CA ARG A 17 -4.41 5.17 -10.98
C ARG A 17 -5.47 4.07 -11.08
N ALA A 18 -5.13 2.84 -10.72
CA ALA A 18 -6.10 1.75 -10.68
C ALA A 18 -7.20 2.02 -9.63
N VAL A 19 -6.86 2.54 -8.45
CA VAL A 19 -7.85 2.95 -7.44
C VAL A 19 -8.80 4.00 -8.00
N GLU A 20 -8.26 5.05 -8.63
CA GLU A 20 -9.07 6.13 -9.20
C GLU A 20 -10.03 5.60 -10.27
N ALA A 21 -9.51 4.79 -11.20
CA ALA A 21 -10.31 4.19 -12.26
C ALA A 21 -11.43 3.29 -11.72
N LEU A 22 -11.13 2.43 -10.74
CA LEU A 22 -12.07 1.46 -10.18
C LEU A 22 -13.14 2.08 -9.29
N LEU A 23 -12.89 3.25 -8.72
CA LEU A 23 -13.86 3.96 -7.87
C LEU A 23 -14.69 4.99 -8.63
N TYR A 24 -14.11 5.66 -9.62
CA TYR A 24 -14.69 6.90 -10.16
C TYR A 24 -14.89 6.91 -11.67
N GLU A 25 -14.26 6.01 -12.44
CA GLU A 25 -14.30 6.04 -13.91
C GLU A 25 -15.21 4.97 -14.53
N ILE A 26 -15.84 4.12 -13.70
CA ILE A 26 -16.76 3.06 -14.14
C ILE A 26 -18.14 3.24 -13.50
N GLU A 27 -19.18 2.75 -14.19
CA GLU A 27 -20.59 2.92 -13.78
C GLU A 27 -20.90 2.26 -12.43
N ILE A 28 -20.32 1.09 -12.18
CA ILE A 28 -20.45 0.34 -10.93
C ILE A 28 -19.05 0.18 -10.33
N PRO A 29 -18.72 0.88 -9.22
CA PRO A 29 -17.41 0.78 -8.59
C PRO A 29 -17.06 -0.65 -8.18
N VAL A 30 -15.80 -1.04 -8.42
CA VAL A 30 -15.26 -2.33 -7.93
C VAL A 30 -14.44 -2.07 -6.67
N VAL A 31 -15.15 -1.77 -5.58
CA VAL A 31 -14.57 -1.31 -4.29
C VAL A 31 -13.53 -2.28 -3.76
N ASP A 32 -13.82 -3.57 -3.82
CA ASP A 32 -12.93 -4.65 -3.41
C ASP A 32 -11.57 -4.60 -4.16
N ALA A 33 -11.59 -4.41 -5.48
CA ALA A 33 -10.36 -4.28 -6.26
C ALA A 33 -9.64 -2.95 -5.97
N ALA A 34 -10.39 -1.86 -5.77
CA ALA A 34 -9.81 -0.57 -5.38
C ALA A 34 -9.12 -0.66 -4.02
N CYS A 35 -9.71 -1.31 -3.02
CA CYS A 35 -9.09 -1.53 -1.71
C CYS A 35 -7.79 -2.35 -1.82
N PHE A 36 -7.77 -3.39 -2.67
CA PHE A 36 -6.56 -4.16 -2.94
C PHE A 36 -5.45 -3.27 -3.52
N HIS A 37 -5.74 -2.48 -4.56
CA HIS A 37 -4.77 -1.57 -5.14
C HIS A 37 -4.34 -0.46 -4.16
N GLY A 38 -5.24 0.02 -3.30
CA GLY A 38 -4.90 0.98 -2.24
C GLY A 38 -3.87 0.43 -1.24
N GLN A 39 -4.02 -0.85 -0.84
CA GLN A 39 -3.03 -1.53 0.01
C GLN A 39 -1.69 -1.67 -0.71
N GLN A 40 -1.69 -2.10 -1.97
CA GLN A 40 -0.48 -2.28 -2.78
C GLN A 40 0.26 -0.96 -3.04
N CYS A 41 -0.48 0.12 -3.29
CA CYS A 41 0.04 1.48 -3.43
C CYS A 41 0.82 1.90 -2.18
N ALA A 42 0.19 1.78 -1.00
CA ALA A 42 0.83 2.10 0.26
C ALA A 42 2.08 1.25 0.53
N GLU A 43 2.02 -0.06 0.25
CA GLU A 43 3.15 -0.98 0.41
C GLU A 43 4.35 -0.55 -0.44
N LYS A 44 4.10 -0.18 -1.69
CA LYS A 44 5.16 0.21 -2.63
C LYS A 44 5.80 1.55 -2.27
N TYR A 45 5.05 2.53 -1.78
CA TYR A 45 5.66 3.77 -1.28
C TYR A 45 6.52 3.55 -0.04
N VAL A 46 6.05 2.72 0.89
CA VAL A 46 6.84 2.37 2.08
C VAL A 46 8.14 1.65 1.68
N LYS A 47 8.08 0.73 0.71
CA LYS A 47 9.27 0.08 0.14
C LYS A 47 10.19 1.05 -0.60
N ALA A 48 9.64 2.00 -1.36
CA ALA A 48 10.41 3.05 -2.01
C ALA A 48 11.22 3.87 -0.99
N TYR A 49 10.58 4.26 0.12
CA TYR A 49 11.25 4.96 1.21
C TYR A 49 12.39 4.11 1.79
N LEU A 50 12.14 2.84 2.14
CA LEU A 50 13.19 1.96 2.67
C LEU A 50 14.35 1.78 1.68
N GLU A 51 14.09 1.68 0.38
CA GLU A 51 15.15 1.59 -0.63
C GLU A 51 15.97 2.87 -0.78
N GLU A 52 15.37 4.04 -0.62
CA GLU A 52 16.11 5.31 -0.66
C GLU A 52 17.17 5.37 0.45
N TYR A 53 16.88 4.74 1.59
CA TYR A 53 17.78 4.64 2.75
C TYR A 53 18.57 3.33 2.81
N GLU A 54 18.51 2.50 1.76
CA GLU A 54 19.25 1.23 1.66
C GLU A 54 18.93 0.25 2.82
N ILE A 55 17.69 0.25 3.28
CA ILE A 55 17.22 -0.65 4.33
C ILE A 55 16.61 -1.89 3.70
N ASP A 56 17.25 -3.03 3.92
CA ASP A 56 16.70 -4.32 3.54
C ASP A 56 15.36 -4.58 4.25
N PHE A 57 14.40 -5.09 3.49
CA PHE A 57 13.08 -5.48 4.00
C PHE A 57 12.69 -6.88 3.56
N PRO A 58 11.88 -7.60 4.35
CA PRO A 58 11.42 -8.93 3.98
C PRO A 58 10.52 -8.88 2.74
N ARG A 59 10.61 -9.91 1.89
CA ARG A 59 9.70 -10.11 0.75
C ARG A 59 8.35 -10.68 1.23
N ASN A 60 7.66 -9.93 2.08
CA ASN A 60 6.29 -10.21 2.50
C ASN A 60 5.41 -8.95 2.30
N HIS A 61 4.09 -9.12 2.41
CA HIS A 61 3.09 -8.06 2.23
C HIS A 61 2.62 -7.47 3.57
N ASN A 62 3.42 -7.59 4.63
CA ASN A 62 3.03 -7.12 5.95
C ASN A 62 3.40 -5.64 6.11
N LEU A 63 2.43 -4.74 5.97
CA LEU A 63 2.64 -3.30 6.06
C LEU A 63 3.14 -2.88 7.44
N MET A 64 2.76 -3.58 8.51
CA MET A 64 3.17 -3.23 9.87
C MET A 64 4.67 -3.46 10.07
N GLN A 65 5.20 -4.58 9.57
CA GLN A 65 6.64 -4.86 9.62
C GLN A 65 7.44 -3.82 8.83
N LEU A 66 6.95 -3.40 7.66
CA LEU A 66 7.59 -2.37 6.84
C LEU A 66 7.52 -1.00 7.53
N LEU A 67 6.38 -0.65 8.11
CA LEU A 67 6.20 0.60 8.85
C LEU A 67 7.14 0.68 10.05
N ASP A 68 7.31 -0.40 10.81
CA ASP A 68 8.21 -0.43 11.96
C ASP A 68 9.70 -0.29 11.54
N LEU A 69 10.06 -0.63 10.29
CA LEU A 69 11.37 -0.27 9.72
C LEU A 69 11.46 1.25 9.47
N CYS A 70 10.44 1.86 8.86
CA CYS A 70 10.42 3.30 8.60
C CYS A 70 10.47 4.13 9.89
N ILE A 71 9.72 3.74 10.93
CA ILE A 71 9.68 4.46 12.21
C ILE A 71 11.06 4.51 12.89
N ARG A 72 11.89 3.49 12.69
CA ARG A 72 13.27 3.48 13.20
C ARG A 72 14.18 4.49 12.50
N LEU A 73 13.85 4.88 11.26
CA LEU A 73 14.56 5.92 10.50
C LEU A 73 13.96 7.31 10.78
N ASP A 74 12.63 7.39 10.81
CA ASP A 74 11.87 8.62 11.02
C ASP A 74 10.60 8.33 11.84
N ALA A 75 10.59 8.80 13.08
CA ALA A 75 9.46 8.63 14.00
C ALA A 75 8.16 9.28 13.50
N GLY A 76 8.22 10.21 12.53
CA GLY A 76 7.05 10.83 11.89
C GLY A 76 6.13 9.81 11.22
N PHE A 77 6.64 8.64 10.82
CA PHE A 77 5.85 7.54 10.26
C PHE A 77 4.82 6.96 11.24
N GLU A 78 4.98 7.17 12.55
CA GLU A 78 3.97 6.71 13.53
C GLU A 78 2.59 7.36 13.27
N THR A 79 2.57 8.57 12.68
CA THR A 79 1.33 9.28 12.35
C THR A 79 0.43 8.54 11.35
N ILE A 80 1.01 7.67 10.52
CA ILE A 80 0.28 6.90 9.49
C ILE A 80 0.04 5.44 9.89
N ARG A 81 0.34 5.05 11.15
CA ARG A 81 0.13 3.68 11.64
C ARG A 81 -1.32 3.22 11.51
N ARG A 82 -2.27 4.03 11.99
CA ARG A 82 -3.70 3.67 11.95
C ARG A 82 -4.21 3.51 10.51
N PRO A 83 -3.98 4.46 9.58
CA PRO A 83 -4.31 4.26 8.17
C PRO A 83 -3.75 2.97 7.56
N LEU A 84 -2.47 2.67 7.80
CA LEU A 84 -1.82 1.46 7.28
C LEU A 84 -2.38 0.17 7.90
N GLN A 85 -2.76 0.19 9.17
CA GLN A 85 -3.42 -0.95 9.83
C GLN A 85 -4.76 -1.29 9.18
N SER A 86 -5.56 -0.28 8.83
CA SER A 86 -6.80 -0.47 8.09
C SER A 86 -6.55 -1.06 6.70
N LEU A 87 -5.49 -0.63 6.02
CA LEU A 87 -5.12 -1.14 4.70
C LEU A 87 -4.60 -2.58 4.71
N GLU A 88 -3.92 -3.01 5.77
CA GLU A 88 -3.38 -4.38 5.90
C GLU A 88 -4.46 -5.45 5.66
N HIS A 89 -5.70 -5.18 6.08
CA HIS A 89 -6.80 -6.13 5.95
C HIS A 89 -7.17 -6.36 4.48
N TYR A 90 -6.91 -5.40 3.60
CA TYR A 90 -7.22 -5.47 2.18
C TYR A 90 -6.21 -6.29 1.36
N ALA A 91 -5.07 -6.70 1.93
CA ALA A 91 -4.09 -7.55 1.25
C ALA A 91 -4.60 -8.99 0.99
N VAL A 92 -5.55 -9.48 1.80
CA VAL A 92 -5.97 -10.90 1.80
C VAL A 92 -7.49 -11.07 1.86
N THR A 93 -8.18 -10.25 2.64
CA THR A 93 -9.59 -10.44 3.04
C THR A 93 -10.57 -10.41 1.86
N ILE A 94 -10.19 -9.75 0.78
CA ILE A 94 -11.03 -9.48 -0.40
C ILE A 94 -11.15 -10.70 -1.34
N ARG A 95 -10.39 -11.76 -1.09
CA ARG A 95 -10.33 -12.94 -1.97
C ARG A 95 -11.33 -14.05 -1.60
N TYR A 96 -12.07 -13.91 -0.50
CA TYR A 96 -12.98 -14.95 0.00
C TYR A 96 -14.44 -14.48 -0.02
N PRO A 97 -15.35 -15.23 -0.68
CA PRO A 97 -16.77 -14.91 -0.67
C PRO A 97 -17.32 -14.82 0.77
N GLY A 98 -18.03 -13.73 1.10
CA GLY A 98 -18.61 -13.47 2.43
C GLY A 98 -17.87 -12.40 3.26
N LEU A 99 -16.73 -11.92 2.79
CA LEU A 99 -16.00 -10.79 3.37
C LEU A 99 -15.95 -9.66 2.33
N GLN A 100 -16.95 -8.78 2.34
CA GLN A 100 -16.96 -7.57 1.51
C GLN A 100 -16.34 -6.40 2.27
N SER A 101 -15.60 -5.54 1.57
CA SER A 101 -15.26 -4.22 2.11
C SER A 101 -16.55 -3.44 2.35
N ALA A 102 -16.85 -3.12 3.62
CA ALA A 102 -18.05 -2.35 3.94
C ALA A 102 -17.87 -0.91 3.42
N ALA A 103 -18.82 -0.47 2.60
CA ALA A 103 -18.92 0.90 2.09
C ALA A 103 -19.20 1.92 3.20
#